data_AF-A0A5J4WEV8-F1
#
_entry.id   AF-A0A5J4WEV8-F1
#
_cell.length_a   1.000
_cell.length_b   1.000
_cell.length_c   1.000
_cell.angle_alpha   90.00
_cell.angle_beta   90.00
_cell.angle_gamma   90.00
#
_symmetry.space_group_name_H-M   'P 1'
#
loop_
_entity.id
_entity.type
_entity.pdbx_description
1 polymer ?
#
loop_
_entity_poly.entity_id
_entity_poly.type
_entity_poly.pdbx_seq_one_letter_code
_entity_poly.pdbx_strand_id
1 'polypeptide(L)'
;METQHKFQIEQEEKAKLTQKLKDEEEKNVSEERRRISAENKEIINRELMEKSQKEAKLFESERNEQINRRFEAEKELSHLKDELNRFWTTSDQYKKEKEEIEHKLKETEKLLRQTTQQRDFEQKRANDESKMKEIMQNKKIQAEKELKTELEEKEKSEILNKELNERISQLEREKLQIQHNLQLNGDNLDVEKKNMTKEQEKTKLGEEQRKKFEQEKIQMKQEFDRILKENVRLKQIIGSERTNEEQRFVDESNRIVSNEKKQMEIRLKNLEELKRNTEERLRIVELKLRETEQEKRIAEEKRIKAEQKIIELEQEKEQERDYVKVNEREYKQIQEDQEQEYAQVQTQVQTIDYESNLLVSLIPWNRIVKDLRQPLSRNERENNLVLFKIQKICELLRQIFKDQEDNTGRKLMIEQGIAESLLIIFQSFPLEKITKLNIQAFYDLTYPSNNENILLLCSKQPYPGLIRLLDHFNQAVVSNAIALIFNFLSATAIAQSSGILKIYTLFKQSNEDIETKNISAICIGYMYKCREIIDQNMKKEIIAFLKSLVYDNDQWTQKEARNALRYLGMNAGNNTEIKKGGFAIPT
;
A
#
# COMPACT_ATOMS: atom_id res chain seq x y z
N MET A 1 -23.25 -14.48 111.54
CA MET A 1 -21.90 -14.20 110.99
C MET A 1 -21.40 -15.34 110.10
N GLU A 2 -21.47 -16.61 110.51
CA GLU A 2 -21.00 -17.75 109.69
C GLU A 2 -21.70 -17.89 108.31
N THR A 3 -23.00 -17.59 108.22
CA THR A 3 -23.76 -17.70 106.96
C THR A 3 -23.36 -16.63 105.93
N GLN A 4 -22.95 -15.44 106.39
CA GLN A 4 -22.44 -14.37 105.52
C GLN A 4 -21.04 -14.70 105.00
N HIS A 5 -20.20 -15.32 105.82
CA HIS A 5 -18.85 -15.70 105.42
C HIS A 5 -18.84 -16.83 104.37
N LYS A 6 -19.71 -17.84 104.52
CA LYS A 6 -19.89 -18.90 103.51
C LYS A 6 -20.37 -18.37 102.17
N PHE A 7 -21.35 -17.46 102.17
CA PHE A 7 -21.84 -16.83 100.95
C PHE A 7 -20.75 -16.03 100.22
N GLN A 8 -19.85 -15.38 100.97
CA GLN A 8 -18.76 -14.59 100.42
C GLN A 8 -17.68 -15.47 99.76
N ILE A 9 -17.35 -16.61 100.37
CA ILE A 9 -16.44 -17.61 99.79
C ILE A 9 -17.02 -18.21 98.50
N GLU A 10 -18.31 -18.54 98.51
CA GLU A 10 -19.00 -19.12 97.35
C GLU A 10 -19.09 -18.12 96.17
N GLN A 11 -19.24 -16.83 96.45
CA GLN A 11 -19.16 -15.75 95.46
C GLN A 11 -17.73 -15.62 94.88
N GLU A 12 -16.70 -15.71 95.71
CA GLU A 12 -15.30 -15.68 95.26
C GLU A 12 -14.93 -16.89 94.40
N GLU A 13 -15.37 -18.09 94.75
CA GLU A 13 -15.14 -19.29 93.95
C GLU A 13 -15.87 -19.23 92.61
N LYS A 14 -17.11 -18.74 92.61
CA LYS A 14 -17.86 -18.52 91.37
C LYS A 14 -17.20 -17.46 90.48
N ALA A 15 -16.65 -16.39 91.08
CA ALA A 15 -15.91 -15.37 90.34
C ALA A 15 -14.63 -15.94 89.71
N LYS A 16 -13.86 -16.76 90.45
CA LYS A 16 -12.67 -17.46 89.93
C LYS A 16 -12.99 -18.43 88.80
N LEU A 17 -14.08 -19.18 88.92
CA LEU A 17 -14.52 -20.10 87.86
C LEU A 17 -14.97 -19.36 86.60
N THR A 18 -15.70 -18.26 86.78
CA THR A 18 -16.13 -17.38 85.68
C THR A 18 -14.94 -16.75 84.96
N GLN A 19 -13.90 -16.35 85.70
CA GLN A 19 -12.66 -15.82 85.12
C GLN A 19 -11.92 -16.88 84.30
N LYS A 20 -11.77 -18.10 84.83
CA LYS A 20 -11.14 -19.20 84.08
C LYS A 20 -11.87 -19.53 82.77
N LEU A 21 -13.20 -19.56 82.79
CA LEU A 21 -14.00 -19.80 81.58
C LEU A 21 -13.81 -18.69 80.55
N LYS A 22 -13.74 -17.42 80.99
CA LYS A 22 -13.39 -16.29 80.10
C LYS A 22 -12.00 -16.42 79.51
N ASP A 23 -11.00 -16.74 80.32
CA ASP A 23 -9.61 -16.88 79.85
C ASP A 23 -9.48 -18.03 78.82
N GLU A 24 -10.25 -19.11 78.99
CA GLU A 24 -10.28 -20.26 78.07
C GLU A 24 -11.05 -19.96 76.77
N GLU A 25 -12.15 -19.21 76.84
CA GLU A 25 -12.86 -18.67 75.67
C GLU A 25 -11.99 -17.69 74.89
N GLU A 26 -11.30 -16.76 75.54
CA GLU A 26 -10.37 -15.82 74.91
C GLU A 26 -9.23 -16.55 74.19
N LYS A 27 -8.67 -17.59 74.82
CA LYS A 27 -7.62 -18.41 74.21
C LYS A 27 -8.11 -19.12 72.95
N ASN A 28 -9.27 -19.77 73.01
CA ASN A 28 -9.88 -20.46 71.86
C ASN A 28 -10.22 -19.48 70.73
N VAL A 29 -10.75 -18.30 71.06
CA VAL A 29 -11.01 -17.23 70.09
C VAL A 29 -9.71 -16.73 69.45
N SER A 30 -8.62 -16.62 70.21
CA SER A 30 -7.32 -16.22 69.64
C SER A 30 -6.73 -17.28 68.70
N GLU A 31 -6.87 -18.56 69.03
CA GLU A 31 -6.40 -19.67 68.18
C GLU A 31 -7.20 -19.75 66.88
N GLU A 32 -8.53 -19.59 66.95
CA GLU A 32 -9.38 -19.59 65.76
C GLU A 32 -9.12 -18.35 64.88
N ARG A 33 -8.88 -17.16 65.48
CA ARG A 33 -8.45 -15.96 64.72
C ARG A 33 -7.13 -16.18 64.00
N ARG A 34 -6.15 -16.83 64.63
CA ARG A 34 -4.86 -17.17 63.97
C ARG A 34 -5.06 -18.13 62.81
N ARG A 35 -5.93 -19.12 62.97
CA ARG A 35 -6.27 -20.08 61.91
C ARG A 35 -6.95 -19.41 60.73
N ILE A 36 -7.99 -18.60 60.97
CA ILE A 36 -8.70 -17.85 59.91
C ILE A 36 -7.76 -16.87 59.21
N SER A 37 -6.86 -16.21 59.95
CA SER A 37 -5.85 -15.32 59.37
C SER A 37 -4.87 -16.06 58.45
N ALA A 38 -4.42 -17.26 58.85
CA ALA A 38 -3.56 -18.11 58.03
C ALA A 38 -4.26 -18.62 56.76
N GLU A 39 -5.51 -19.07 56.87
CA GLU A 39 -6.33 -19.51 55.72
C GLU A 39 -6.60 -18.34 54.75
N ASN A 40 -6.95 -17.15 55.26
CA ASN A 40 -7.15 -15.96 54.42
C ASN A 40 -5.85 -15.55 53.70
N LYS A 41 -4.69 -15.69 54.34
CA LYS A 41 -3.39 -15.44 53.70
C LYS A 41 -3.13 -16.41 52.54
N GLU A 42 -3.44 -17.69 52.72
CA GLU A 42 -3.30 -18.66 51.64
C GLU A 42 -4.27 -18.39 50.48
N ILE A 43 -5.52 -17.99 50.78
CA ILE A 43 -6.51 -17.65 49.76
C ILE A 43 -6.05 -16.43 48.95
N ILE A 44 -5.65 -15.35 49.63
CA ILE A 44 -5.17 -14.12 48.98
C ILE A 44 -3.93 -14.40 48.12
N ASN A 45 -2.96 -15.17 48.63
CA ASN A 45 -1.76 -15.54 47.88
C ASN A 45 -2.10 -16.41 46.65
N ARG A 46 -3.07 -17.32 46.78
CA ARG A 46 -3.54 -18.17 45.69
C ARG A 46 -4.24 -17.35 44.61
N GLU A 47 -5.12 -16.41 44.99
CA GLU A 47 -5.80 -15.50 44.07
C GLU A 47 -4.83 -14.56 43.35
N LEU A 48 -3.84 -14.02 44.05
CA LEU A 48 -2.76 -13.21 43.46
C LEU A 48 -1.92 -14.02 42.47
N MET A 49 -1.53 -15.25 42.84
CA MET A 49 -0.81 -16.16 41.93
C MET A 49 -1.65 -16.52 40.71
N GLU A 50 -2.93 -16.85 40.86
CA GLU A 50 -3.81 -17.16 39.75
C GLU A 50 -4.01 -15.97 38.81
N LYS A 51 -4.17 -14.76 39.37
CA LYS A 51 -4.26 -13.52 38.59
C LYS A 51 -2.98 -13.25 37.82
N SER A 52 -1.82 -13.32 38.49
CA SER A 52 -0.51 -13.15 37.87
C SER A 52 -0.24 -14.20 36.77
N GLN A 53 -0.62 -15.47 36.99
CA GLN A 53 -0.51 -16.51 35.98
C GLN A 53 -1.42 -16.28 34.77
N LYS A 54 -2.65 -15.76 34.97
CA LYS A 54 -3.56 -15.41 33.86
C LYS A 54 -3.00 -14.24 33.05
N GLU A 55 -2.50 -13.20 33.71
CA GLU A 55 -1.87 -12.04 33.08
C GLU A 55 -0.60 -12.44 32.31
N ALA A 56 0.25 -13.29 32.90
CA ALA A 56 1.45 -13.81 32.23
C ALA A 56 1.12 -14.65 30.99
N LYS A 57 0.10 -15.51 31.04
CA LYS A 57 -0.35 -16.30 29.88
C LYS A 57 -0.93 -15.43 28.76
N LEU A 58 -1.71 -14.40 29.13
CA LEU A 58 -2.26 -13.46 28.15
C LEU A 58 -1.13 -12.71 27.45
N PHE A 59 -0.17 -12.18 28.23
CA PHE A 59 1.00 -11.50 27.71
C PHE A 59 1.87 -12.41 26.82
N GLU A 60 2.10 -13.66 27.22
CA GLU A 60 2.84 -14.63 26.39
C GLU A 60 2.11 -14.94 25.08
N SER A 61 0.77 -15.04 25.10
CA SER A 61 -0.05 -15.22 23.90
C SER A 61 0.07 -14.03 22.94
N GLU A 62 -0.09 -12.81 23.44
CA GLU A 62 0.02 -11.57 22.67
C GLU A 62 1.43 -11.42 22.06
N ARG A 63 2.48 -11.70 22.84
CA ARG A 63 3.87 -11.70 22.37
C ARG A 63 4.10 -12.71 21.25
N ASN A 64 3.57 -13.92 21.39
CA ASN A 64 3.71 -14.97 20.38
C ASN A 64 2.98 -14.61 19.08
N GLU A 65 1.80 -13.98 19.18
CA GLU A 65 1.07 -13.48 18.02
C GLU A 65 1.87 -12.38 17.28
N GLN A 66 2.47 -11.45 18.03
CA GLN A 66 3.29 -10.38 17.45
C GLN A 66 4.56 -10.93 16.77
N ILE A 67 5.21 -11.93 17.37
CA ILE A 67 6.34 -12.67 16.75
C ILE A 67 5.90 -13.33 15.44
N ASN A 68 4.73 -13.97 15.42
CA ASN A 68 4.21 -14.61 14.22
C ASN A 68 3.93 -13.59 13.11
N ARG A 69 3.31 -12.44 13.44
CA ARG A 69 3.07 -11.35 12.47
C ARG A 69 4.38 -10.82 11.87
N ARG A 70 5.43 -10.67 12.69
CA ARG A 70 6.77 -10.26 12.22
C ARG A 70 7.39 -11.33 11.31
N PHE A 71 7.32 -12.59 11.70
CA PHE A 71 7.84 -13.71 10.90
C PHE A 71 7.15 -13.79 9.53
N GLU A 72 5.83 -13.62 9.48
CA GLU A 72 5.08 -13.56 8.22
C GLU A 72 5.51 -12.39 7.34
N ALA A 73 5.67 -11.19 7.92
CA ALA A 73 6.13 -10.01 7.19
C ALA A 73 7.57 -10.18 6.67
N GLU A 74 8.48 -10.77 7.45
CA GLU A 74 9.85 -11.09 7.02
C GLU A 74 9.87 -12.12 5.88
N LYS A 75 8.98 -13.11 5.94
CA LYS A 75 8.81 -14.11 4.88
C LYS A 75 8.29 -13.48 3.58
N GLU A 76 7.30 -12.59 3.67
CA GLU A 76 6.80 -11.82 2.54
C GLU A 76 7.92 -10.94 1.93
N LEU A 77 8.69 -10.26 2.77
CA LEU A 77 9.83 -9.45 2.33
C LEU A 77 10.90 -10.30 1.62
N SER A 78 11.20 -11.49 2.13
CA SER A 78 12.14 -12.41 1.47
C SER A 78 11.63 -12.81 0.09
N HIS A 79 10.35 -13.17 -0.03
CA HIS A 79 9.76 -13.55 -1.31
C HIS A 79 9.82 -12.39 -2.32
N LEU A 80 9.50 -11.18 -1.88
CA LEU A 80 9.57 -9.98 -2.73
C LEU A 80 11.00 -9.67 -3.18
N LYS A 81 12.01 -9.89 -2.33
CA LYS A 81 13.43 -9.75 -2.71
C LYS A 81 13.83 -10.75 -3.78
N ASP A 82 13.41 -12.00 -3.65
CA ASP A 82 13.66 -13.05 -4.64
C ASP A 82 12.98 -12.75 -5.97
N GLU A 83 11.72 -12.30 -5.92
CA GLU A 83 10.93 -11.90 -7.09
C GLU A 83 11.57 -10.70 -7.82
N LEU A 84 12.00 -9.67 -7.06
CA LEU A 84 12.71 -8.53 -7.61
C LEU A 84 14.03 -8.93 -8.29
N ASN A 85 14.75 -9.87 -7.70
CA ASN A 85 15.99 -10.39 -8.29
C ASN A 85 15.72 -11.15 -9.61
N ARG A 86 14.59 -11.86 -9.71
CA ARG A 86 14.14 -12.46 -10.99
C ARG A 86 13.83 -11.38 -12.02
N PHE A 87 13.10 -10.32 -11.65
CA PHE A 87 12.83 -9.21 -12.58
C PHE A 87 14.11 -8.51 -13.04
N TRP A 88 15.10 -8.33 -12.16
CA TRP A 88 16.41 -7.79 -12.55
C TRP A 88 17.11 -8.68 -13.57
N THR A 89 17.18 -9.99 -13.33
CA THR A 89 17.85 -10.91 -14.25
C THR A 89 17.13 -11.00 -15.60
N THR A 90 15.80 -11.06 -15.61
CA THR A 90 14.99 -11.05 -16.84
C THR A 90 15.12 -9.73 -17.60
N SER A 91 15.10 -8.58 -16.92
CA SER A 91 15.32 -7.27 -17.55
C SER A 91 16.69 -7.17 -18.23
N ASP A 92 17.74 -7.65 -17.57
CA ASP A 92 19.10 -7.68 -18.13
C ASP A 92 19.21 -8.62 -19.34
N GLN A 93 18.51 -9.75 -19.33
CA GLN A 93 18.42 -10.66 -20.48
C GLN A 93 17.77 -9.96 -21.68
N TYR A 94 16.62 -9.30 -21.48
CA TYR A 94 15.95 -8.58 -22.56
C TYR A 94 16.75 -7.38 -23.08
N LYS A 95 17.54 -6.70 -22.23
CA LYS A 95 18.46 -5.65 -22.68
C LYS A 95 19.55 -6.20 -23.60
N LYS A 96 20.17 -7.33 -23.24
CA LYS A 96 21.17 -8.00 -24.09
C LYS A 96 20.56 -8.47 -25.40
N GLU A 97 19.38 -9.10 -25.34
CA GLU A 97 18.66 -9.55 -26.54
C GLU A 97 18.31 -8.36 -27.46
N LYS A 98 17.88 -7.24 -26.88
CA LYS A 98 17.63 -5.99 -27.62
C LYS A 98 18.89 -5.49 -28.33
N GLU A 99 20.03 -5.41 -27.64
CA GLU A 99 21.30 -4.97 -28.23
C GLU A 99 21.74 -5.88 -29.40
N GLU A 100 21.58 -7.20 -29.25
CA GLU A 100 21.88 -8.16 -30.32
C GLU A 100 20.98 -7.98 -31.55
N ILE A 101 19.67 -7.76 -31.33
CA ILE A 101 18.70 -7.54 -32.42
C ILE A 101 18.98 -6.19 -33.11
N GLU A 102 19.28 -5.14 -32.37
CA GLU A 102 19.66 -3.83 -32.93
C GLU A 102 20.93 -3.93 -33.78
N HIS A 103 21.92 -4.70 -33.34
CA HIS A 103 23.12 -4.96 -34.12
C HIS A 103 22.80 -5.71 -35.43
N LYS A 104 21.99 -6.78 -35.37
CA LYS A 104 21.54 -7.53 -36.56
C LYS A 104 20.73 -6.65 -37.52
N LEU A 105 19.88 -5.77 -36.99
CA LEU A 105 19.11 -4.83 -37.79
C LEU A 105 20.04 -3.85 -38.52
N LYS A 106 21.02 -3.25 -37.83
CA LYS A 106 22.02 -2.36 -38.45
C LYS A 106 22.80 -3.04 -39.58
N GLU A 107 23.26 -4.28 -39.36
CA GLU A 107 23.96 -5.05 -40.40
C GLU A 107 23.03 -5.36 -41.59
N THR A 108 21.79 -5.74 -41.34
CA THR A 108 20.79 -6.00 -42.40
C THR A 108 20.48 -4.74 -43.21
N GLU A 109 20.32 -3.59 -42.55
CA GLU A 109 20.13 -2.30 -43.21
C GLU A 109 21.32 -1.87 -44.05
N LYS A 110 22.54 -2.13 -43.56
CA LYS A 110 23.78 -1.88 -44.29
C LYS A 110 23.87 -2.74 -45.55
N LEU A 111 23.60 -4.04 -45.45
CA LEU A 111 23.54 -4.95 -46.60
C LEU A 111 22.48 -4.48 -47.60
N LEU A 112 21.26 -4.15 -47.13
CA LEU A 112 20.18 -3.68 -47.97
C LEU A 112 20.58 -2.41 -48.75
N ARG A 113 21.24 -1.45 -48.09
CA ARG A 113 21.77 -0.24 -48.75
C ARG A 113 22.81 -0.58 -49.82
N GLN A 114 23.77 -1.46 -49.51
CA GLN A 114 24.81 -1.88 -50.46
C GLN A 114 24.22 -2.60 -51.68
N THR A 115 23.30 -3.56 -51.47
CA THR A 115 22.64 -4.28 -52.56
C THR A 115 21.75 -3.37 -53.40
N THR A 116 21.08 -2.39 -52.78
CA THR A 116 20.28 -1.38 -53.50
C THR A 116 21.17 -0.51 -54.39
N GLN A 117 22.32 -0.05 -53.86
CA GLN A 117 23.29 0.71 -54.65
C GLN A 117 23.87 -0.10 -55.82
N GLN A 118 24.18 -1.38 -55.60
CA GLN A 118 24.63 -2.28 -56.66
C GLN A 118 23.57 -2.43 -57.75
N ARG A 119 22.30 -2.65 -57.38
CA ARG A 119 21.18 -2.71 -58.33
C ARG A 119 21.07 -1.45 -59.16
N ASP A 120 21.11 -0.29 -58.52
CA ASP A 120 20.95 0.99 -59.20
C ASP A 120 22.12 1.26 -60.16
N PHE A 121 23.33 0.86 -59.77
CA PHE A 121 24.52 0.92 -60.63
C PHE A 121 24.40 -0.02 -61.84
N GLU A 122 24.03 -1.29 -61.63
CA GLU A 122 23.83 -2.27 -62.71
C GLU A 122 22.70 -1.85 -63.66
N GLN A 123 21.59 -1.33 -63.13
CA GLN A 123 20.48 -0.83 -63.93
C GLN A 123 20.91 0.37 -64.79
N LYS A 124 21.73 1.28 -64.24
CA LYS A 124 22.30 2.39 -65.00
C LYS A 124 23.23 1.89 -66.12
N ARG A 125 24.13 0.96 -65.80
CA ARG A 125 25.01 0.33 -66.79
C ARG A 125 24.23 -0.37 -67.90
N ALA A 126 23.19 -1.13 -67.57
CA ALA A 126 22.34 -1.80 -68.55
C ALA A 126 21.61 -0.79 -69.46
N ASN A 127 21.14 0.33 -68.90
CA ASN A 127 20.54 1.42 -69.69
C ASN A 127 21.57 2.07 -70.64
N ASP A 128 22.79 2.29 -70.17
CA ASP A 128 23.88 2.87 -70.99
C ASP A 128 24.32 1.89 -72.09
N GLU A 129 24.45 0.59 -71.81
CA GLU A 129 24.72 -0.46 -72.81
C GLU A 129 23.59 -0.56 -73.85
N SER A 130 22.32 -0.45 -73.43
CA SER A 130 21.18 -0.43 -74.34
C SER A 130 21.23 0.78 -75.29
N LYS A 131 21.52 1.98 -74.78
CA LYS A 131 21.71 3.18 -75.62
C LYS A 131 22.88 3.01 -76.58
N MET A 132 23.98 2.39 -76.14
CA MET A 132 25.14 2.17 -76.99
C MET A 132 24.86 1.17 -78.12
N LYS A 133 24.11 0.08 -77.83
CA LYS A 133 23.63 -0.87 -78.84
C LYS A 133 22.73 -0.17 -79.87
N GLU A 134 21.82 0.69 -79.42
CA GLU A 134 20.96 1.50 -80.30
C GLU A 134 21.79 2.43 -81.21
N ILE A 135 22.79 3.13 -80.66
CA ILE A 135 23.72 3.96 -81.44
C ILE A 135 24.49 3.13 -82.48
N MET A 136 25.01 1.96 -82.11
CA MET A 136 25.72 1.08 -83.04
C MET A 136 24.82 0.56 -84.15
N GLN A 137 23.58 0.17 -83.83
CA GLN A 137 22.61 -0.28 -84.81
C GLN A 137 22.23 0.85 -85.77
N ASN A 138 22.02 2.07 -85.27
CA ASN A 138 21.79 3.25 -86.10
C ASN A 138 22.98 3.56 -87.01
N LYS A 139 24.23 3.44 -86.51
CA LYS A 139 25.44 3.58 -87.33
C LYS A 139 25.55 2.48 -88.40
N LYS A 140 25.22 1.24 -88.08
CA LYS A 140 25.21 0.13 -89.05
C LYS A 140 24.19 0.38 -90.15
N ILE A 141 22.96 0.78 -89.80
CA ILE A 141 21.91 1.16 -90.76
C ILE A 141 22.38 2.32 -91.64
N GLN A 142 23.07 3.31 -91.07
CA GLN A 142 23.63 4.44 -91.82
C GLN A 142 24.73 3.99 -92.80
N ALA A 143 25.66 3.14 -92.37
CA ALA A 143 26.70 2.59 -93.23
C ALA A 143 26.13 1.71 -94.36
N GLU A 144 25.09 0.92 -94.09
CA GLU A 144 24.39 0.14 -95.12
C GLU A 144 23.71 1.03 -96.16
N LYS A 145 23.14 2.17 -95.75
CA LYS A 145 22.60 3.18 -96.68
C LYS A 145 23.69 3.84 -97.53
N GLU A 146 24.82 4.20 -96.93
CA GLU A 146 25.97 4.78 -97.63
C GLU A 146 26.54 3.80 -98.66
N LEU A 147 26.77 2.55 -98.27
CA LEU A 147 27.23 1.49 -99.17
C LEU A 147 26.27 1.25 -100.35
N LYS A 148 24.95 1.27 -100.08
CA LYS A 148 23.94 1.16 -101.14
C LYS A 148 24.03 2.33 -102.12
N THR A 149 24.26 3.54 -101.62
CA THR A 149 24.41 4.74 -102.46
C THR A 149 25.68 4.65 -103.31
N GLU A 150 26.82 4.22 -102.75
CA GLU A 150 28.05 3.99 -103.50
C GLU A 150 27.89 2.90 -104.58
N LEU A 151 27.16 1.82 -104.28
CA LEU A 151 26.84 0.78 -105.25
C LEU A 151 26.02 1.33 -106.43
N GLU A 152 24.99 2.14 -106.15
CA GLU A 152 24.17 2.81 -107.17
C GLU A 152 25.00 3.79 -108.02
N GLU A 153 25.94 4.53 -107.42
CA GLU A 153 26.87 5.41 -108.14
C GLU A 153 27.87 4.62 -109.00
N LYS A 154 28.37 3.49 -108.49
CA LYS A 154 29.28 2.61 -109.24
C LYS A 154 28.57 1.98 -110.43
N GLU A 155 27.33 1.49 -110.27
CA GLU A 155 26.52 0.98 -111.38
C GLU A 155 26.31 2.05 -112.46
N LYS A 156 26.01 3.30 -112.07
CA LYS A 156 25.93 4.43 -113.02
C LYS A 156 27.25 4.67 -113.74
N SER A 157 28.38 4.63 -113.03
CA SER A 157 29.71 4.78 -113.64
C SER A 157 30.07 3.63 -114.58
N GLU A 158 29.68 2.40 -114.28
CA GLU A 158 29.89 1.24 -115.16
C GLU A 158 29.05 1.35 -116.44
N ILE A 159 27.81 1.83 -116.33
CA ILE A 159 26.96 2.13 -117.50
C ILE A 159 27.61 3.22 -118.36
N LEU A 160 28.05 4.33 -117.75
CA LEU A 160 28.74 5.41 -118.46
C LEU A 160 30.03 4.93 -119.15
N ASN A 161 30.83 4.09 -118.49
CA ASN A 161 32.02 3.50 -119.09
C ASN A 161 31.70 2.58 -120.27
N LYS A 162 30.59 1.84 -120.23
CA LYS A 162 30.12 1.07 -121.40
C LYS A 162 29.76 1.99 -122.57
N GLU A 163 29.00 3.05 -122.32
CA GLU A 163 28.64 4.04 -123.35
C GLU A 163 29.88 4.72 -123.95
N LEU A 164 30.86 5.09 -123.11
CA LEU A 164 32.11 5.71 -123.56
C LEU A 164 32.92 4.74 -124.44
N ASN A 165 33.01 3.46 -124.05
CA ASN A 165 33.69 2.44 -124.85
C ASN A 165 32.98 2.20 -126.20
N GLU A 166 31.65 2.19 -126.23
CA GLU A 166 30.90 2.12 -127.49
C GLU A 166 31.18 3.34 -128.39
N ARG A 167 31.29 4.54 -127.80
CA ARG A 167 31.64 5.78 -128.51
C ARG A 167 33.06 5.73 -129.08
N ILE A 168 34.02 5.18 -128.34
CA ILE A 168 35.39 4.95 -128.82
C ILE A 168 35.36 4.00 -130.02
N SER A 169 34.64 2.88 -129.94
CA SER A 169 34.48 1.94 -131.07
C SER A 169 33.75 2.55 -132.29
N GLN A 170 32.92 3.58 -132.09
CA GLN A 170 32.29 4.32 -133.18
C GLN A 170 33.29 5.26 -133.86
N LEU A 171 34.07 6.02 -133.09
CA LEU A 171 35.13 6.90 -133.60
C LEU A 171 36.23 6.12 -134.34
N GLU A 172 36.56 4.91 -133.88
CA GLU A 172 37.50 4.03 -134.60
C GLU A 172 36.96 3.60 -135.97
N ARG A 173 35.64 3.37 -136.09
CA ARG A 173 34.99 3.08 -137.37
C ARG A 173 35.00 4.29 -138.31
N GLU A 174 34.76 5.49 -137.79
CA GLU A 174 34.86 6.74 -138.57
C GLU A 174 36.29 7.02 -139.04
N LYS A 175 37.30 6.77 -138.19
CA LYS A 175 38.72 6.86 -138.57
C LYS A 175 39.06 5.92 -139.72
N LEU A 176 38.61 4.67 -139.68
CA LEU A 176 38.78 3.69 -140.76
C LEU A 176 38.10 4.14 -142.06
N GLN A 177 36.96 4.82 -141.97
CA GLN A 177 36.21 5.33 -143.12
C GLN A 177 36.89 6.55 -143.76
N ILE A 178 37.54 7.41 -142.97
CA ILE A 178 38.38 8.51 -143.47
C ILE A 178 39.65 7.97 -144.13
N GLN A 179 40.25 6.92 -143.58
CA GLN A 179 41.41 6.23 -144.18
C GLN A 179 41.06 5.60 -145.54
N HIS A 180 39.86 5.05 -145.67
CA HIS A 180 39.34 4.49 -146.93
C HIS A 180 39.01 5.59 -147.97
N ASN A 181 38.53 6.76 -147.55
CA ASN A 181 38.22 7.88 -148.45
C ASN A 181 39.46 8.64 -148.95
N LEU A 182 40.60 8.55 -148.26
CA LEU A 182 41.89 9.09 -148.71
C LEU A 182 42.59 8.22 -149.77
N GLN A 183 42.14 6.97 -149.97
CA GLN A 183 42.76 6.00 -150.88
C GLN A 183 42.05 5.87 -152.24
N LEU A 184 40.98 6.65 -152.46
CA LEU A 184 40.13 6.59 -153.68
C LEU A 184 40.21 7.86 -154.56
N ASN A 185 41.11 8.80 -154.24
CA ASN A 185 41.14 10.14 -154.85
C ASN A 185 42.55 10.59 -155.32
N GLY A 186 43.33 9.73 -155.96
CA GLY A 186 44.67 10.14 -156.38
C GLY A 186 45.43 9.26 -157.37
N ASP A 187 44.77 8.61 -158.32
CA ASP A 187 45.44 8.02 -159.49
C ASP A 187 45.14 8.85 -160.75
N ASN A 188 46.07 9.76 -161.11
CA ASN A 188 46.48 10.02 -162.50
C ASN A 188 47.64 11.05 -162.60
N LEU A 189 48.62 10.69 -163.44
CA LEU A 189 49.65 11.51 -164.13
C LEU A 189 51.07 11.63 -163.53
N ASP A 190 51.84 10.55 -163.74
CA ASP A 190 53.07 10.43 -164.57
C ASP A 190 54.21 11.48 -164.59
N VAL A 191 55.41 10.93 -164.32
CA VAL A 191 56.76 11.23 -164.85
C VAL A 191 57.49 12.50 -164.40
N GLU A 192 58.41 12.36 -163.41
CA GLU A 192 59.82 12.78 -163.59
C GLU A 192 60.78 12.09 -162.61
N LYS A 193 62.00 11.81 -163.07
CA LYS A 193 63.00 10.89 -162.50
C LYS A 193 64.02 11.58 -161.56
N LYS A 194 64.39 10.81 -160.51
CA LYS A 194 65.73 10.61 -159.87
C LYS A 194 66.34 11.66 -158.91
N ASN A 195 66.59 11.23 -157.66
CA ASN A 195 67.92 10.76 -157.21
C ASN A 195 67.89 9.93 -155.88
N MET A 196 68.44 8.70 -155.95
CA MET A 196 69.25 7.88 -154.99
C MET A 196 68.95 7.91 -153.45
N THR A 197 68.95 6.83 -152.63
CA THR A 197 69.62 5.49 -152.67
C THR A 197 69.14 4.58 -151.50
N LYS A 198 69.03 3.25 -151.74
CA LYS A 198 69.27 2.03 -150.88
C LYS A 198 68.60 1.93 -149.47
N GLU A 199 68.11 0.79 -148.92
CA GLU A 199 68.46 -0.65 -149.01
C GLU A 199 67.36 -1.52 -148.30
N GLN A 200 67.54 -2.84 -148.22
CA GLN A 200 66.53 -3.94 -148.17
C GLN A 200 66.02 -4.45 -146.77
N GLU A 201 64.94 -5.29 -146.83
CA GLU A 201 64.68 -6.60 -146.15
C GLU A 201 63.86 -6.83 -144.83
N LYS A 202 62.99 -7.89 -144.87
CA LYS A 202 62.37 -8.80 -143.84
C LYS A 202 61.18 -8.28 -142.97
N THR A 203 60.11 -9.03 -142.59
CA THR A 203 59.92 -10.46 -142.22
C THR A 203 58.40 -10.83 -142.08
N LYS A 204 58.03 -12.12 -142.27
CA LYS A 204 56.71 -12.73 -141.94
C LYS A 204 56.78 -13.52 -140.60
N LEU A 205 56.24 -12.99 -139.49
CA LEU A 205 56.09 -13.70 -138.18
C LEU A 205 54.90 -13.18 -137.32
N GLY A 206 53.86 -12.58 -137.90
CA GLY A 206 52.90 -11.76 -137.14
C GLY A 206 51.57 -12.39 -136.68
N GLU A 207 51.13 -13.52 -137.25
CA GLU A 207 49.69 -13.86 -137.21
C GLU A 207 49.30 -15.06 -136.31
N GLU A 208 50.20 -16.02 -136.03
CA GLU A 208 49.88 -17.15 -135.13
C GLU A 208 49.97 -16.81 -133.64
N GLN A 209 50.84 -15.90 -133.23
CA GLN A 209 50.97 -15.50 -131.82
C GLN A 209 49.75 -14.69 -131.33
N ARG A 210 49.08 -13.94 -132.21
CA ARG A 210 47.88 -13.14 -131.85
C ARG A 210 46.66 -14.00 -131.49
N LYS A 211 46.44 -15.12 -132.19
CA LYS A 211 45.29 -16.00 -131.90
C LYS A 211 45.42 -16.75 -130.57
N LYS A 212 46.65 -17.14 -130.20
CA LYS A 212 46.93 -17.83 -128.94
C LYS A 212 46.81 -16.88 -127.73
N PHE A 213 47.32 -15.65 -127.87
CA PHE A 213 47.24 -14.62 -126.84
C PHE A 213 45.79 -14.20 -126.54
N GLU A 214 44.93 -14.12 -127.57
CA GLU A 214 43.54 -13.73 -127.38
C GLU A 214 42.70 -14.84 -126.72
N GLN A 215 42.99 -16.12 -126.97
CA GLN A 215 42.37 -17.25 -126.27
C GLN A 215 42.78 -17.32 -124.79
N GLU A 216 44.08 -17.14 -124.49
CA GLU A 216 44.58 -17.10 -123.11
C GLU A 216 43.99 -15.92 -122.33
N LYS A 217 43.79 -14.77 -122.98
CA LYS A 217 43.13 -13.59 -122.40
C LYS A 217 41.65 -13.84 -122.10
N ILE A 218 40.92 -14.56 -122.96
CA ILE A 218 39.51 -14.93 -122.71
C ILE A 218 39.41 -15.94 -121.55
N GLN A 219 40.30 -16.94 -121.50
CA GLN A 219 40.35 -17.88 -120.38
C GLN A 219 40.70 -17.19 -119.06
N MET A 220 41.73 -16.33 -119.04
CA MET A 220 42.07 -15.54 -117.84
C MET A 220 40.91 -14.67 -117.38
N LYS A 221 40.15 -14.07 -118.30
CA LYS A 221 38.97 -13.26 -117.96
C LYS A 221 37.85 -14.11 -117.34
N GLN A 222 37.60 -15.30 -117.88
CA GLN A 222 36.62 -16.23 -117.32
C GLN A 222 37.04 -16.77 -115.94
N GLU A 223 38.32 -17.06 -115.75
CA GLU A 223 38.89 -17.48 -114.46
C GLU A 223 38.79 -16.35 -113.42
N PHE A 224 39.10 -15.12 -113.82
CA PHE A 224 39.01 -13.93 -112.98
C PHE A 224 37.55 -13.66 -112.54
N ASP A 225 36.58 -13.76 -113.45
CA ASP A 225 35.16 -13.61 -113.14
C ASP A 225 34.65 -14.71 -112.19
N ARG A 226 35.17 -15.94 -112.31
CA ARG A 226 34.90 -17.03 -111.35
C ARG A 226 35.43 -16.70 -109.96
N ILE A 227 36.69 -16.29 -109.86
CA ILE A 227 37.33 -15.93 -108.59
C ILE A 227 36.62 -14.74 -107.95
N LEU A 228 36.15 -13.77 -108.74
CA LEU A 228 35.40 -12.62 -108.25
C LEU A 228 34.05 -13.05 -107.63
N LYS A 229 33.30 -13.92 -108.34
CA LYS A 229 32.02 -14.46 -107.84
C LYS A 229 32.21 -15.29 -106.58
N GLU A 230 33.25 -16.12 -106.52
CA GLU A 230 33.53 -16.94 -105.35
C GLU A 230 33.98 -16.09 -104.15
N ASN A 231 34.78 -15.03 -104.37
CA ASN A 231 35.13 -14.07 -103.32
C ASN A 231 33.92 -13.30 -102.77
N VAL A 232 32.96 -12.93 -103.62
CA VAL A 232 31.71 -12.30 -103.18
C VAL A 232 30.89 -13.26 -102.33
N ARG A 233 30.77 -14.52 -102.76
CA ARG A 233 30.04 -15.56 -102.02
C ARG A 233 30.69 -15.88 -100.67
N LEU A 234 32.02 -16.02 -100.63
CA LEU A 234 32.78 -16.23 -99.39
C LEU A 234 32.66 -15.03 -98.44
N LYS A 235 32.71 -13.79 -98.95
CA LYS A 235 32.47 -12.58 -98.14
C LYS A 235 31.06 -12.57 -97.53
N GLN A 236 30.04 -12.99 -98.27
CA GLN A 236 28.67 -13.09 -97.76
C GLN A 236 28.52 -14.18 -96.70
N ILE A 237 29.09 -15.38 -96.92
CA ILE A 237 29.03 -16.49 -95.96
C ILE A 237 29.75 -16.11 -94.66
N ILE A 238 31.00 -15.65 -94.74
CA ILE A 238 31.79 -15.23 -93.58
C ILE A 238 31.11 -14.07 -92.84
N GLY A 239 30.51 -13.13 -93.57
CA GLY A 239 29.70 -12.05 -92.99
C GLY A 239 28.49 -12.60 -92.23
N SER A 240 27.72 -13.49 -92.83
CA SER A 240 26.52 -14.08 -92.21
C SER A 240 26.84 -14.95 -90.98
N GLU A 241 27.92 -15.74 -91.03
CA GLU A 241 28.37 -16.58 -89.92
C GLU A 241 28.86 -15.72 -88.75
N ARG A 242 29.69 -14.69 -89.01
CA ARG A 242 30.10 -13.73 -87.98
C ARG A 242 28.92 -13.02 -87.34
N THR A 243 27.95 -12.57 -88.14
CA THR A 243 26.75 -11.87 -87.61
C THR A 243 25.91 -12.79 -86.73
N ASN A 244 25.78 -14.07 -87.09
CA ASN A 244 25.05 -15.07 -86.31
C ASN A 244 25.77 -15.44 -85.00
N GLU A 245 27.11 -15.57 -85.00
CA GLU A 245 27.89 -15.78 -83.79
C GLU A 245 27.86 -14.57 -82.84
N GLU A 246 27.98 -13.36 -83.37
CA GLU A 246 27.82 -12.11 -82.62
C GLU A 246 26.43 -12.01 -81.98
N GLN A 247 25.37 -12.35 -82.74
CA GLN A 247 24.00 -12.35 -82.22
C GLN A 247 23.82 -13.37 -81.09
N ARG A 248 24.35 -14.60 -81.24
CA ARG A 248 24.33 -15.62 -80.18
C ARG A 248 25.05 -15.16 -78.92
N PHE A 249 26.20 -14.50 -79.06
CA PHE A 249 26.95 -13.96 -77.92
C PHE A 249 26.17 -12.86 -77.20
N VAL A 250 25.50 -11.98 -77.96
CA VAL A 250 24.64 -10.92 -77.41
C VAL A 250 23.43 -11.51 -76.68
N ASP A 251 22.78 -12.52 -77.24
CA ASP A 251 21.61 -13.17 -76.64
C ASP A 251 21.98 -13.91 -75.35
N GLU A 252 23.12 -14.60 -75.32
CA GLU A 252 23.63 -15.26 -74.12
C GLU A 252 24.04 -14.25 -73.04
N SER A 253 24.72 -13.16 -73.42
CA SER A 253 25.06 -12.06 -72.51
C SER A 253 23.81 -11.41 -71.92
N ASN A 254 22.78 -11.13 -72.73
CA ASN A 254 21.51 -10.60 -72.26
C ASN A 254 20.79 -11.57 -71.29
N ARG A 255 20.90 -12.88 -71.52
CA ARG A 255 20.36 -13.91 -70.60
C ARG A 255 21.06 -13.89 -69.25
N ILE A 256 22.40 -13.81 -69.24
CA ILE A 256 23.20 -13.75 -68.01
C ILE A 256 22.79 -12.51 -67.19
N VAL A 257 22.78 -11.33 -67.80
CA VAL A 257 22.39 -10.07 -67.15
C VAL A 257 20.94 -10.13 -66.64
N SER A 258 20.01 -10.71 -67.42
CA SER A 258 18.63 -10.90 -66.99
C SER A 258 18.52 -11.84 -65.77
N ASN A 259 19.35 -12.87 -65.69
CA ASN A 259 19.34 -13.80 -64.56
C ASN A 259 19.96 -13.16 -63.31
N GLU A 260 21.05 -12.42 -63.46
CA GLU A 260 21.69 -11.65 -62.37
C GLU A 260 20.73 -10.62 -61.78
N LYS A 261 20.02 -9.86 -62.64
CA LYS A 261 18.99 -8.92 -62.19
C LYS A 261 17.89 -9.59 -61.38
N LYS A 262 17.35 -10.73 -61.86
CA LYS A 262 16.35 -11.50 -61.13
C LYS A 262 16.87 -11.99 -59.78
N GLN A 263 18.10 -12.48 -59.72
CA GLN A 263 18.71 -12.90 -58.46
C GLN A 263 18.88 -11.71 -57.50
N MET A 264 19.27 -10.55 -57.99
CA MET A 264 19.43 -9.35 -57.17
C MET A 264 18.09 -8.85 -56.61
N GLU A 265 17.01 -8.89 -57.42
CA GLU A 265 15.66 -8.57 -56.94
C GLU A 265 15.17 -9.54 -55.86
N ILE A 266 15.45 -10.84 -56.00
CA ILE A 266 15.13 -11.85 -54.98
C ILE A 266 15.92 -11.56 -53.70
N ARG A 267 17.23 -11.26 -53.80
CA ARG A 267 18.06 -10.91 -52.64
C ARG A 267 17.52 -9.68 -51.90
N LEU A 268 17.10 -8.64 -52.64
CA LEU A 268 16.49 -7.45 -52.05
C LEU A 268 15.20 -7.76 -51.31
N LYS A 269 14.28 -8.52 -51.92
CA LYS A 269 13.04 -8.93 -51.26
C LYS A 269 13.30 -9.72 -49.98
N ASN A 270 14.25 -10.66 -50.03
CA ASN A 270 14.62 -11.45 -48.85
C ASN A 270 15.23 -10.57 -47.74
N LEU A 271 16.06 -9.58 -48.08
CA LEU A 271 16.63 -8.63 -47.11
C LEU A 271 15.57 -7.69 -46.53
N GLU A 272 14.62 -7.22 -47.33
CA GLU A 272 13.49 -6.40 -46.85
C GLU A 272 12.59 -7.18 -45.89
N GLU A 273 12.31 -8.45 -46.21
CA GLU A 273 11.55 -9.34 -45.33
C GLU A 273 12.31 -9.64 -44.04
N LEU A 274 13.61 -9.95 -44.13
CA LEU A 274 14.46 -10.14 -42.97
C LEU A 274 14.49 -8.89 -42.08
N LYS A 275 14.60 -7.70 -42.68
CA LYS A 275 14.54 -6.42 -41.95
C LYS A 275 13.22 -6.30 -41.20
N ARG A 276 12.07 -6.46 -41.86
CA ARG A 276 10.74 -6.39 -41.23
C ARG A 276 10.60 -7.37 -40.07
N ASN A 277 11.04 -8.61 -40.26
CA ASN A 277 11.01 -9.64 -39.22
C ASN A 277 11.90 -9.28 -38.01
N THR A 278 13.04 -8.62 -38.27
CA THR A 278 13.98 -8.19 -37.22
C THR A 278 13.43 -6.99 -36.45
N GLU A 279 12.80 -6.02 -37.14
CA GLU A 279 12.09 -4.89 -36.53
C GLU A 279 10.93 -5.36 -35.64
N GLU A 280 10.17 -6.36 -36.09
CA GLU A 280 9.07 -6.91 -35.30
C GLU A 280 9.57 -7.62 -34.04
N ARG A 281 10.65 -8.42 -34.15
CA ARG A 281 11.31 -9.01 -32.97
C ARG A 281 11.80 -7.94 -32.00
N LEU A 282 12.37 -6.84 -32.50
CA LEU A 282 12.80 -5.72 -31.68
C LEU A 282 11.62 -5.12 -30.90
N ARG A 283 10.49 -4.87 -31.57
CA ARG A 283 9.27 -4.36 -30.92
C ARG A 283 8.77 -5.27 -29.82
N ILE A 284 8.74 -6.58 -30.05
CA ILE A 284 8.29 -7.57 -29.05
C ILE A 284 9.21 -7.53 -27.82
N VAL A 285 10.53 -7.50 -28.01
CA VAL A 285 11.50 -7.46 -26.90
C VAL A 285 11.39 -6.14 -26.13
N GLU A 286 11.21 -5.02 -26.81
CA GLU A 286 10.99 -3.72 -26.16
C GLU A 286 9.71 -3.69 -25.32
N LEU A 287 8.65 -4.34 -25.80
CA LEU A 287 7.38 -4.42 -25.10
C LEU A 287 7.51 -5.28 -23.83
N LYS A 288 8.13 -6.46 -23.94
CA LYS A 288 8.47 -7.33 -22.79
C LYS A 288 9.36 -6.63 -21.76
N LEU A 289 10.32 -5.82 -22.23
CA LEU A 289 11.19 -5.05 -21.34
C LEU A 289 10.39 -4.01 -20.55
N ARG A 290 9.46 -3.28 -21.20
CA ARG A 290 8.58 -2.31 -20.52
C ARG A 290 7.66 -2.98 -19.51
N GLU A 291 7.05 -4.11 -19.87
CA GLU A 291 6.20 -4.89 -18.95
C GLU A 291 6.99 -5.34 -17.72
N THR A 292 8.19 -5.91 -17.93
CA THR A 292 9.08 -6.35 -16.84
C THR A 292 9.52 -5.17 -15.96
N GLU A 293 9.82 -4.00 -16.53
CA GLU A 293 10.15 -2.80 -15.77
C GLU A 293 8.97 -2.27 -14.95
N GLN A 294 7.75 -2.39 -15.45
CA GLN A 294 6.54 -2.01 -14.73
C GLN A 294 6.26 -2.98 -13.55
N GLU A 295 6.34 -4.29 -13.78
CA GLU A 295 6.20 -5.31 -12.74
C GLU A 295 7.26 -5.13 -11.64
N LYS A 296 8.50 -4.84 -12.04
CA LYS A 296 9.59 -4.51 -11.11
C LYS A 296 9.27 -3.28 -10.24
N ARG A 297 8.70 -2.20 -10.80
CA ARG A 297 8.29 -1.02 -10.02
C ARG A 297 7.22 -1.37 -9.00
N ILE A 298 6.22 -2.15 -9.39
CA ILE A 298 5.14 -2.62 -8.50
C ILE A 298 5.73 -3.49 -7.37
N ALA A 299 6.65 -4.40 -7.70
CA ALA A 299 7.32 -5.24 -6.72
C ALA A 299 8.19 -4.43 -5.75
N GLU A 300 8.89 -3.39 -6.24
CA GLU A 300 9.70 -2.48 -5.41
C GLU A 300 8.82 -1.70 -4.42
N GLU A 301 7.69 -1.16 -4.87
CA GLU A 301 6.73 -0.48 -3.99
C GLU A 301 6.18 -1.41 -2.91
N LYS A 302 5.86 -2.66 -3.27
CA LYS A 302 5.45 -3.68 -2.30
C LYS A 302 6.58 -3.99 -1.31
N ARG A 303 7.83 -4.07 -1.76
CA ARG A 303 9.00 -4.29 -0.89
C ARG A 303 9.15 -3.17 0.13
N ILE A 304 9.08 -1.92 -0.30
CA ILE A 304 9.19 -0.75 0.58
C ILE A 304 8.09 -0.76 1.64
N LYS A 305 6.85 -1.07 1.26
CA LYS A 305 5.73 -1.20 2.22
C LYS A 305 5.96 -2.33 3.22
N ALA A 306 6.46 -3.48 2.77
CA ALA A 306 6.79 -4.59 3.66
C ALA A 306 7.93 -4.23 4.64
N GLU A 307 8.96 -3.52 4.17
CA GLU A 307 10.05 -3.00 5.01
C GLU A 307 9.53 -2.01 6.07
N GLN A 308 8.64 -1.07 5.67
CA GLN A 308 8.01 -0.14 6.61
C GLN A 308 7.19 -0.86 7.68
N LYS A 309 6.39 -1.86 7.29
CA LYS A 309 5.60 -2.67 8.23
C LYS A 309 6.48 -3.39 9.25
N ILE A 310 7.66 -3.90 8.86
CA ILE A 310 8.59 -4.53 9.79
C ILE A 310 9.17 -3.50 10.78
N ILE A 311 9.49 -2.29 10.33
CA ILE A 311 9.98 -1.21 11.20
C ILE A 311 8.90 -0.81 12.22
N GLU A 312 7.64 -0.67 11.79
CA GLU A 312 6.51 -0.38 12.69
C GLU A 312 6.36 -1.47 13.75
N LEU A 313 6.39 -2.75 13.35
CA LEU A 313 6.33 -3.88 14.28
C LEU A 313 7.53 -3.93 15.24
N GLU A 314 8.72 -3.48 14.83
CA GLU A 314 9.89 -3.36 15.72
C GLU A 314 9.74 -2.22 16.73
N GLN A 315 9.15 -1.10 16.33
CA GLN A 315 8.86 0.01 17.24
C GLN A 315 7.79 -0.38 18.28
N GLU A 316 6.73 -1.06 17.87
CA GLU A 316 5.70 -1.59 18.78
C GLU A 316 6.34 -2.54 19.82
N LYS A 317 7.19 -3.47 19.37
CA LYS A 317 7.90 -4.40 20.24
C LYS A 317 8.81 -3.69 21.26
N GLU A 318 9.48 -2.60 20.87
CA GLU A 318 10.35 -1.85 21.79
C GLU A 318 9.52 -1.08 22.83
N GLN A 319 8.42 -0.45 22.41
CA GLN A 319 7.48 0.21 23.33
C GLN A 319 6.90 -0.77 24.34
N GLU A 320 6.54 -1.98 23.88
CA GLU A 320 6.01 -3.04 24.73
C GLU A 320 7.08 -3.58 25.70
N ARG A 321 8.33 -3.75 25.25
CA ARG A 321 9.45 -4.10 26.13
C ARG A 321 9.67 -3.08 27.24
N ASP A 322 9.57 -1.80 26.92
CA ASP A 322 9.74 -0.75 27.92
C ASP A 322 8.54 -0.67 28.87
N TYR A 323 7.32 -0.86 28.39
CA TYR A 323 6.13 -1.00 29.22
C TYR A 323 6.24 -2.17 30.21
N VAL A 324 6.71 -3.34 29.74
CA VAL A 324 6.89 -4.53 30.58
C VAL A 324 7.99 -4.32 31.61
N LYS A 325 9.13 -3.73 31.25
CA LYS A 325 10.19 -3.41 32.22
C LYS A 325 9.71 -2.44 33.31
N VAL A 326 8.88 -1.46 32.95
CA VAL A 326 8.29 -0.52 33.90
C VAL A 326 7.34 -1.26 34.84
N ASN A 327 6.42 -2.06 34.30
CA ASN A 327 5.49 -2.84 35.10
C ASN A 327 6.16 -3.92 35.96
N GLU A 328 7.21 -4.59 35.49
CA GLU A 328 7.99 -5.55 36.29
C GLU A 328 8.72 -4.86 37.45
N ARG A 329 9.24 -3.64 37.23
CA ARG A 329 9.85 -2.84 38.30
C ARG A 329 8.81 -2.40 39.31
N GLU A 330 7.65 -1.93 38.86
CA GLU A 330 6.54 -1.58 39.74
C GLU A 330 6.03 -2.80 40.52
N TYR A 331 5.91 -3.96 39.89
CA TYR A 331 5.47 -5.20 40.55
C TYR A 331 6.50 -5.70 41.57
N LYS A 332 7.80 -5.67 41.25
CA LYS A 332 8.86 -5.98 42.22
C LYS A 332 8.87 -4.99 43.37
N GLN A 333 8.70 -3.70 43.10
CA GLN A 333 8.59 -2.70 44.15
C GLN A 333 7.37 -2.95 45.03
N ILE A 334 6.21 -3.29 44.46
CA ILE A 334 5.01 -3.65 45.21
C ILE A 334 5.23 -4.92 46.03
N GLN A 335 5.92 -5.94 45.50
CA GLN A 335 6.25 -7.14 46.27
C GLN A 335 7.23 -6.86 47.40
N GLU A 336 8.27 -6.07 47.15
CA GLU A 336 9.24 -5.65 48.18
C GLU A 336 8.55 -4.80 49.25
N ASP A 337 7.68 -3.87 48.85
CA ASP A 337 6.88 -3.04 49.75
C ASP A 337 5.91 -3.92 50.56
N GLN A 338 5.26 -4.92 49.94
CA GLN A 338 4.37 -5.87 50.62
C GLN A 338 5.12 -6.83 51.54
N GLU A 339 6.31 -7.31 51.18
CA GLU A 339 7.15 -8.14 52.05
C GLU A 339 7.69 -7.34 53.23
N GLN A 340 8.07 -6.07 53.02
CA GLN A 340 8.44 -5.14 54.09
C GLN A 340 7.24 -4.81 54.98
N GLU A 341 6.08 -4.56 54.40
CA GLU A 341 4.83 -4.31 55.13
C GLU A 341 4.39 -5.56 55.89
N TYR A 342 4.50 -6.76 55.31
CA TYR A 342 4.19 -8.02 55.99
C TYR A 342 5.20 -8.37 57.09
N ALA A 343 6.49 -8.08 56.89
CA ALA A 343 7.51 -8.21 57.93
C ALA A 343 7.27 -7.21 59.07
N GLN A 344 6.88 -5.97 58.76
CA GLN A 344 6.44 -4.99 59.76
C GLN A 344 5.18 -5.46 60.48
N VAL A 345 4.18 -5.97 59.77
CA VAL A 345 2.92 -6.47 60.33
C VAL A 345 3.17 -7.73 61.15
N GLN A 346 4.06 -8.65 60.79
CA GLN A 346 4.42 -9.80 61.64
C GLN A 346 5.15 -9.39 62.92
N THR A 347 6.04 -8.40 62.82
CA THR A 347 6.71 -7.81 63.98
C THR A 347 5.68 -7.12 64.90
N GLN A 348 4.63 -6.53 64.32
CA GLN A 348 3.52 -5.92 65.06
C GLN A 348 2.47 -6.96 65.54
N VAL A 349 2.24 -8.08 64.85
CA VAL A 349 1.26 -9.11 65.26
C VAL A 349 1.71 -9.88 66.50
N GLN A 350 3.03 -9.93 66.80
CA GLN A 350 3.52 -10.39 68.10
C GLN A 350 3.21 -9.41 69.24
N THR A 351 2.85 -8.15 68.95
CA THR A 351 2.47 -7.13 69.94
C THR A 351 0.96 -6.81 69.97
N ILE A 352 0.17 -7.29 68.99
CA ILE A 352 -1.26 -6.97 68.85
C ILE A 352 -2.17 -8.06 69.45
N ASP A 353 -2.16 -8.21 70.76
CA ASP A 353 -3.44 -8.46 71.48
C ASP A 353 -3.77 -7.30 72.44
N TYR A 354 -2.87 -6.30 72.54
CA TYR A 354 -2.98 -5.17 73.48
C TYR A 354 -3.06 -3.79 72.82
N GLU A 355 -2.73 -3.65 71.52
CA GLU A 355 -2.49 -2.34 70.87
C GLU A 355 -3.51 -1.89 69.80
N SER A 356 -4.65 -2.57 69.62
CA SER A 356 -5.65 -2.16 68.60
C SER A 356 -6.24 -0.76 68.88
N ASN A 357 -6.24 -0.31 70.14
CA ASN A 357 -6.64 1.05 70.52
C ASN A 357 -5.50 2.09 70.46
N LEU A 358 -4.23 1.68 70.26
CA LEU A 358 -3.07 2.58 70.30
C LEU A 358 -2.64 3.06 68.90
N LEU A 359 -2.77 2.24 67.86
CA LEU A 359 -2.33 2.56 66.48
C LEU A 359 -3.11 3.71 65.81
N VAL A 360 -4.42 3.80 66.04
CA VAL A 360 -5.23 4.94 65.57
C VAL A 360 -4.74 6.25 66.23
N SER A 361 -4.15 6.21 67.43
CA SER A 361 -3.59 7.39 68.09
C SER A 361 -2.22 7.83 67.56
N LEU A 362 -1.50 6.95 66.86
CA LEU A 362 -0.15 7.20 66.33
C LEU A 362 -0.15 7.79 64.91
N ILE A 363 -1.27 7.66 64.18
CA ILE A 363 -1.41 8.28 62.86
C ILE A 363 -1.46 9.80 63.03
N PRO A 364 -0.60 10.58 62.33
CA PRO A 364 -0.61 12.02 62.41
C PRO A 364 -1.79 12.60 61.60
N TRP A 365 -3.01 12.44 62.13
CA TRP A 365 -4.25 12.88 61.48
C TRP A 365 -4.24 14.35 61.10
N ASN A 366 -3.56 15.19 61.88
CA ASN A 366 -3.34 16.60 61.57
C ASN A 366 -2.61 16.83 60.23
N ARG A 367 -1.67 15.95 59.84
CA ARG A 367 -0.98 16.01 58.54
C ARG A 367 -1.90 15.53 57.41
N ILE A 368 -2.64 14.46 57.65
CA ILE A 368 -3.62 13.92 56.70
C ILE A 368 -4.70 14.95 56.38
N VAL A 369 -5.23 15.63 57.39
CA VAL A 369 -6.19 16.73 57.22
C VAL A 369 -5.60 17.87 56.39
N LYS A 370 -4.32 18.21 56.61
CA LYS A 370 -3.63 19.22 55.81
C LYS A 370 -3.49 18.81 54.34
N ASP A 371 -3.18 17.55 54.07
CA ASP A 371 -3.11 17.01 52.70
C ASP A 371 -4.49 16.99 52.03
N LEU A 372 -5.55 16.56 52.73
CA LEU A 372 -6.93 16.57 52.19
C LEU A 372 -7.45 17.98 51.89
N ARG A 373 -7.01 18.98 52.66
CA ARG A 373 -7.42 20.39 52.48
C ARG A 373 -6.62 21.14 51.42
N GLN A 374 -5.65 20.50 50.78
CA GLN A 374 -4.86 21.15 49.75
C GLN A 374 -5.73 21.45 48.52
N PRO A 375 -5.88 22.74 48.11
CA PRO A 375 -6.66 23.07 46.93
C PRO A 375 -5.93 22.66 45.66
N LEU A 376 -6.69 22.37 44.61
CA LEU A 376 -6.12 22.16 43.27
C LEU A 376 -5.58 23.50 42.73
N SER A 377 -4.37 23.47 42.15
CA SER A 377 -3.72 24.61 41.53
C SER A 377 -3.97 24.64 40.01
N ARG A 378 -3.44 25.64 39.31
CA ARG A 378 -3.46 25.68 37.83
C ARG A 378 -2.49 24.66 37.20
N ASN A 379 -1.63 24.03 38.01
CA ASN A 379 -0.62 23.10 37.54
C ASN A 379 -1.14 21.66 37.61
N GLU A 380 -1.32 21.02 36.46
CA GLU A 380 -1.87 19.67 36.36
C GLU A 380 -0.97 18.61 37.01
N ARG A 381 0.36 18.78 36.98
CA ARG A 381 1.29 17.84 37.64
C ARG A 381 1.18 17.89 39.15
N GLU A 382 1.03 19.08 39.72
CA GLU A 382 0.78 19.26 41.16
C GLU A 382 -0.57 18.67 41.56
N ASN A 383 -1.61 18.90 40.73
CA ASN A 383 -2.94 18.34 40.97
C ASN A 383 -2.92 16.80 40.98
N ASN A 384 -2.16 16.15 40.09
CA ASN A 384 -2.04 14.70 40.08
C ASN A 384 -1.44 14.16 41.39
N LEU A 385 -0.46 14.86 41.96
CA LEU A 385 0.12 14.49 43.26
C LEU A 385 -0.89 14.67 44.41
N VAL A 386 -1.64 15.77 44.42
CA VAL A 386 -2.71 16.02 45.41
C VAL A 386 -3.79 14.95 45.32
N LEU A 387 -4.25 14.63 44.11
CA LEU A 387 -5.27 13.61 43.87
C LEU A 387 -4.79 12.20 44.27
N PHE A 388 -3.53 11.86 43.97
CA PHE A 388 -2.93 10.60 44.41
C PHE A 388 -2.90 10.47 45.93
N LYS A 389 -2.49 11.53 46.65
CA LYS A 389 -2.52 11.54 48.12
C LYS A 389 -3.94 11.35 48.66
N ILE A 390 -4.90 12.10 48.14
CA ILE A 390 -6.31 11.98 48.54
C ILE A 390 -6.79 10.54 48.31
N GLN A 391 -6.45 9.93 47.17
CA GLN A 391 -6.81 8.55 46.86
C GLN A 391 -6.24 7.58 47.91
N LYS A 392 -4.95 7.69 48.24
CA LYS A 392 -4.29 6.85 49.26
C LYS A 392 -4.90 7.02 50.65
N ILE A 393 -5.25 8.25 51.02
CA ILE A 393 -5.95 8.54 52.28
C ILE A 393 -7.33 7.89 52.30
N CYS A 394 -8.08 7.96 51.19
CA CYS A 394 -9.39 7.32 51.09
C CYS A 394 -9.26 5.79 51.17
N GLU A 395 -8.29 5.19 50.49
CA GLU A 395 -7.96 3.75 50.60
C GLU A 395 -7.71 3.34 52.05
N LEU A 396 -6.89 4.11 52.78
CA LEU A 396 -6.61 3.87 54.20
C LEU A 396 -7.87 3.93 55.05
N LEU A 397 -8.72 4.96 54.89
CA LEU A 397 -9.97 5.07 55.65
C LEU A 397 -10.89 3.88 55.42
N ARG A 398 -10.96 3.38 54.17
CA ARG A 398 -11.74 2.19 53.86
C ARG A 398 -11.16 0.94 54.50
N GLN A 399 -9.84 0.75 54.48
CA GLN A 399 -9.20 -0.38 55.15
C GLN A 399 -9.50 -0.40 56.65
N ILE A 400 -9.56 0.77 57.29
CA ILE A 400 -9.84 0.89 58.73
C ILE A 400 -11.32 0.66 59.05
N PHE A 401 -12.25 1.24 58.27
CA PHE A 401 -13.65 1.35 58.69
C PHE A 401 -14.64 0.48 57.90
N LYS A 402 -14.27 -0.02 56.72
CA LYS A 402 -15.18 -0.80 55.90
C LYS A 402 -15.58 -2.08 56.63
N ASP A 403 -16.89 -2.28 56.78
CA ASP A 403 -17.49 -3.45 57.44
C ASP A 403 -17.06 -3.62 58.92
N GLN A 404 -16.50 -2.58 59.56
CA GLN A 404 -16.06 -2.60 60.97
C GLN A 404 -17.02 -1.83 61.87
N GLU A 405 -17.37 -2.36 63.05
CA GLU A 405 -18.19 -1.65 64.06
C GLU A 405 -17.37 -0.73 65.00
N ASP A 406 -16.37 -0.03 64.47
CA ASP A 406 -15.55 0.90 65.25
C ASP A 406 -16.19 2.31 65.33
N ASN A 407 -17.08 2.50 66.32
CA ASN A 407 -17.68 3.81 66.58
C ASN A 407 -16.68 4.83 67.16
N THR A 408 -15.70 4.38 67.93
CA THR A 408 -14.72 5.25 68.61
C THR A 408 -13.75 5.86 67.60
N GLY A 409 -13.20 5.04 66.70
CA GLY A 409 -12.32 5.51 65.64
C GLY A 409 -13.03 6.44 64.65
N ARG A 410 -14.29 6.15 64.30
CA ARG A 410 -15.10 7.06 63.48
C ARG A 410 -15.31 8.41 64.14
N LYS A 411 -15.67 8.41 65.44
CA LYS A 411 -15.82 9.65 66.22
C LYS A 411 -14.53 10.48 66.17
N LEU A 412 -13.39 9.82 66.39
CA LEU A 412 -12.08 10.47 66.29
C LEU A 412 -11.84 11.07 64.90
N MET A 413 -12.12 10.35 63.81
CA MET A 413 -11.93 10.89 62.45
C MET A 413 -12.78 12.14 62.19
N ILE A 414 -14.00 12.15 62.73
CA ILE A 414 -14.91 13.30 62.61
C ILE A 414 -14.38 14.48 63.44
N GLU A 415 -13.92 14.23 64.67
CA GLU A 415 -13.36 15.26 65.56
C GLU A 415 -12.04 15.83 65.04
N GLN A 416 -11.20 15.00 64.43
CA GLN A 416 -9.95 15.43 63.79
C GLN A 416 -10.17 16.23 62.50
N GLY A 417 -11.40 16.26 61.96
CA GLY A 417 -11.73 17.05 60.77
C GLY A 417 -11.49 16.32 59.44
N ILE A 418 -11.33 15.00 59.45
CA ILE A 418 -11.24 14.19 58.22
C ILE A 418 -12.55 14.27 57.45
N ALA A 419 -13.67 14.05 58.14
CA ALA A 419 -15.01 14.14 57.55
C ALA A 419 -15.26 15.51 56.91
N GLU A 420 -14.93 16.59 57.63
CA GLU A 420 -15.05 17.96 57.11
C GLU A 420 -14.18 18.19 55.87
N SER A 421 -12.97 17.62 55.84
CA SER A 421 -12.06 17.79 54.70
C SER A 421 -12.57 17.07 53.45
N LEU A 422 -13.16 15.88 53.60
CA LEU A 422 -13.83 15.18 52.49
C LEU A 422 -15.07 15.96 51.99
N LEU A 423 -15.85 16.56 52.88
CA LEU A 423 -16.98 17.42 52.48
C LEU A 423 -16.52 18.66 51.71
N ILE A 424 -15.41 19.28 52.11
CA ILE A 424 -14.81 20.40 51.37
C ILE A 424 -14.40 19.95 49.96
N ILE A 425 -13.82 18.77 49.80
CA ILE A 425 -13.49 18.20 48.48
C ILE A 425 -14.78 18.09 47.63
N PHE A 426 -15.85 17.51 48.17
CA PHE A 426 -17.13 17.38 47.47
C PHE A 426 -17.71 18.72 47.03
N GLN A 427 -17.50 19.77 47.83
CA GLN A 427 -18.02 21.11 47.53
C GLN A 427 -17.14 21.93 46.57
N SER A 428 -15.82 21.72 46.56
CA SER A 428 -14.87 22.64 45.90
C SER A 428 -14.15 22.07 44.68
N PHE A 429 -13.93 20.76 44.60
CA PHE A 429 -13.18 20.16 43.49
C PHE A 429 -14.05 20.09 42.22
N PRO A 430 -13.49 20.18 41.00
CA PRO A 430 -14.23 19.85 39.79
C PRO A 430 -14.80 18.42 39.87
N LEU A 431 -16.02 18.20 39.37
CA LEU A 431 -16.73 16.93 39.54
C LEU A 431 -15.92 15.77 38.95
N GLU A 432 -15.29 15.98 37.80
CA GLU A 432 -14.40 15.04 37.10
C GLU A 432 -13.17 14.59 37.90
N LYS A 433 -12.81 15.29 38.98
CA LYS A 433 -11.69 14.90 39.86
C LYS A 433 -12.15 14.18 41.13
N ILE A 434 -13.46 14.04 41.34
CA ILE A 434 -14.03 13.32 42.48
C ILE A 434 -14.29 11.88 42.06
N THR A 435 -13.61 10.95 42.72
CA THR A 435 -13.70 9.52 42.38
C THR A 435 -14.71 8.80 43.28
N LYS A 436 -15.15 7.61 42.84
CA LYS A 436 -15.96 6.70 43.65
C LYS A 436 -15.31 6.40 45.02
N LEU A 437 -13.98 6.34 45.08
CA LEU A 437 -13.27 6.05 46.31
C LEU A 437 -13.46 7.17 47.36
N ASN A 438 -13.48 8.43 46.94
CA ASN A 438 -13.68 9.56 47.84
C ASN A 438 -15.00 9.47 48.60
N ILE A 439 -16.08 9.18 47.87
CA ILE A 439 -17.41 9.08 48.47
C ILE A 439 -17.58 7.80 49.29
N GLN A 440 -16.96 6.69 48.87
CA GLN A 440 -16.99 5.45 49.65
C GLN A 440 -16.24 5.58 50.98
N ALA A 441 -15.08 6.26 51.00
CA ALA A 441 -14.38 6.53 52.26
C ALA A 441 -15.23 7.36 53.22
N PHE A 442 -16.00 8.33 52.72
CA PHE A 442 -16.94 9.07 53.53
C PHE A 442 -18.13 8.19 53.98
N TYR A 443 -18.65 7.33 53.10
CA TYR A 443 -19.68 6.35 53.43
C TYR A 443 -19.29 5.43 54.58
N ASP A 444 -18.06 4.92 54.58
CA ASP A 444 -17.53 4.02 55.61
C ASP A 444 -17.41 4.73 56.99
N LEU A 445 -17.38 6.07 57.03
CA LEU A 445 -17.52 6.86 58.27
C LEU A 445 -18.99 6.98 58.76
N THR A 446 -19.95 6.73 57.88
CA THR A 446 -21.39 6.79 58.19
C THR A 446 -22.01 5.42 58.47
N TYR A 447 -21.39 4.32 58.03
CA TYR A 447 -21.97 2.98 58.18
C TYR A 447 -20.90 1.88 58.33
N PRO A 448 -21.09 0.90 59.24
CA PRO A 448 -22.04 0.91 60.36
C PRO A 448 -21.60 1.92 61.43
N SER A 449 -22.45 2.90 61.78
CA SER A 449 -22.12 3.96 62.75
C SER A 449 -23.29 4.21 63.69
N ASN A 450 -23.02 4.62 64.92
CA ASN A 450 -24.04 4.94 65.92
C ASN A 450 -24.69 6.32 65.70
N ASN A 451 -25.84 6.55 66.33
CA ASN A 451 -26.57 7.81 66.19
C ASN A 451 -25.75 9.05 66.62
N GLU A 452 -24.87 8.91 67.62
CA GLU A 452 -24.02 10.00 68.09
C GLU A 452 -23.07 10.49 67.00
N ASN A 453 -22.39 9.56 66.32
CA ASN A 453 -21.48 9.87 65.23
C ASN A 453 -22.21 10.46 64.01
N ILE A 454 -23.41 9.95 63.69
CA ILE A 454 -24.21 10.51 62.60
C ILE A 454 -24.66 11.94 62.92
N LEU A 455 -25.06 12.22 64.16
CA LEU A 455 -25.39 13.59 64.60
C LEU A 455 -24.17 14.52 64.54
N LEU A 456 -23.00 14.01 64.94
CA LEU A 456 -21.75 14.75 64.86
C LEU A 456 -21.39 15.06 63.39
N LEU A 457 -21.53 14.11 62.48
CA LEU A 457 -21.35 14.32 61.04
C LEU A 457 -22.34 15.35 60.48
N CYS A 458 -23.60 15.32 60.90
CA CYS A 458 -24.60 16.31 60.49
C CYS A 458 -24.19 17.73 60.90
N SER A 459 -23.53 17.90 62.06
CA SER A 459 -23.00 19.19 62.49
C SER A 459 -21.94 19.77 61.54
N LYS A 460 -21.30 18.93 60.71
CA LYS A 460 -20.29 19.33 59.71
C LYS A 460 -20.89 19.80 58.38
N GLN A 461 -22.21 19.99 58.31
CA GLN A 461 -22.94 20.46 57.11
C GLN A 461 -22.67 19.59 55.87
N PRO A 462 -23.05 18.29 55.88
CA PRO A 462 -22.75 17.39 54.77
C PRO A 462 -23.57 17.68 53.50
N TYR A 463 -24.75 18.29 53.63
CA TYR A 463 -25.71 18.42 52.53
C TYR A 463 -25.20 19.18 51.30
N PRO A 464 -24.55 20.36 51.38
CA PRO A 464 -24.13 21.11 50.20
C PRO A 464 -23.20 20.33 49.25
N GLY A 465 -22.20 19.64 49.82
CA GLY A 465 -21.27 18.80 49.06
C GLY A 465 -21.99 17.59 48.45
N LEU A 466 -22.79 16.87 49.23
CA LEU A 466 -23.50 15.67 48.75
C LEU A 466 -24.56 15.98 47.69
N ILE A 467 -25.29 17.09 47.83
CA ILE A 467 -26.27 17.56 46.84
C ILE A 467 -25.58 17.94 45.53
N ARG A 468 -24.34 18.44 45.58
CA ARG A 468 -23.55 18.73 44.38
C ARG A 468 -23.13 17.45 43.64
N LEU A 469 -22.86 16.37 44.37
CA LEU A 469 -22.50 15.07 43.78
C LEU A 469 -23.66 14.38 43.04
N LEU A 470 -24.90 14.83 43.22
CA LEU A 470 -26.03 14.31 42.43
C LEU A 470 -25.95 14.68 40.94
N ASP A 471 -25.14 15.70 40.57
CA ASP A 471 -24.88 16.07 39.18
C ASP A 471 -23.66 15.33 38.58
N HIS A 472 -23.12 14.32 39.27
CA HIS A 472 -21.92 13.61 38.86
C HIS A 472 -22.20 12.63 37.71
N PHE A 473 -21.26 12.50 36.76
CA PHE A 473 -21.41 11.63 35.57
C PHE A 473 -21.29 10.13 35.91
N ASN A 474 -20.52 9.77 36.95
CA ASN A 474 -20.40 8.41 37.44
C ASN A 474 -21.60 8.04 38.33
N GLN A 475 -22.42 7.10 37.87
CA GLN A 475 -23.63 6.63 38.58
C GLN A 475 -23.34 6.05 39.97
N ALA A 476 -22.18 5.40 40.18
CA ALA A 476 -21.82 4.90 41.50
C ALA A 476 -21.55 6.04 42.51
N VAL A 477 -21.10 7.20 42.05
CA VAL A 477 -20.95 8.39 42.91
C VAL A 477 -22.32 8.96 43.25
N VAL A 478 -23.23 9.04 42.27
CA VAL A 478 -24.60 9.53 42.47
C VAL A 478 -25.37 8.62 43.45
N SER A 479 -25.31 7.30 43.24
CA SER A 479 -25.95 6.30 44.11
C SER A 479 -25.44 6.37 45.56
N ASN A 480 -24.11 6.44 45.76
CA ASN A 480 -23.54 6.61 47.10
C ASN A 480 -23.93 7.97 47.73
N ALA A 481 -24.04 9.04 46.95
CA ALA A 481 -24.43 10.36 47.44
C ALA A 481 -25.87 10.38 47.93
N ILE A 482 -26.80 9.77 47.18
CA ILE A 482 -28.20 9.70 47.61
C ILE A 482 -28.38 8.78 48.83
N ALA A 483 -27.63 7.68 48.92
CA ALA A 483 -27.61 6.80 50.10
C ALA A 483 -27.07 7.53 51.36
N LEU A 484 -26.00 8.32 51.20
CA LEU A 484 -25.48 9.18 52.27
C LEU A 484 -26.51 10.21 52.73
N ILE A 485 -27.18 10.88 51.80
CA ILE A 485 -28.26 11.83 52.12
C ILE A 485 -29.37 11.12 52.91
N PHE A 486 -29.77 9.91 52.50
CA PHE A 486 -30.73 9.12 53.25
C PHE A 486 -30.25 8.83 54.68
N ASN A 487 -29.00 8.38 54.86
CA ASN A 487 -28.44 8.06 56.19
C ASN A 487 -28.51 9.26 57.15
N PHE A 488 -28.28 10.48 56.65
CA PHE A 488 -28.42 11.69 57.47
C PHE A 488 -29.87 12.08 57.73
N LEU A 489 -30.76 11.91 56.75
CA LEU A 489 -32.19 12.20 56.91
C LEU A 489 -32.88 11.21 57.87
N SER A 490 -32.46 9.95 57.90
CA SER A 490 -33.01 8.95 58.81
C SER A 490 -32.64 9.23 60.27
N ALA A 491 -31.43 9.75 60.51
CA ALA A 491 -30.94 10.09 61.84
C ALA A 491 -31.38 11.48 62.34
N THR A 492 -31.70 12.42 61.44
CA THR A 492 -32.00 13.81 61.84
C THR A 492 -33.42 14.24 61.49
N ALA A 493 -34.09 14.92 62.42
CA ALA A 493 -35.43 15.49 62.18
C ALA A 493 -35.41 16.81 61.39
N ILE A 494 -34.24 17.26 60.91
CA ILE A 494 -34.05 18.59 60.33
C ILE A 494 -33.86 18.46 58.81
N ALA A 495 -34.97 18.56 58.09
CA ALA A 495 -34.93 18.75 56.65
C ALA A 495 -34.45 20.17 56.31
N GLN A 496 -33.18 20.32 55.93
CA GLN A 496 -32.71 21.50 55.20
C GLN A 496 -33.40 21.50 53.83
N SER A 497 -34.04 22.62 53.46
CA SER A 497 -34.80 22.78 52.21
C SER A 497 -33.92 22.89 50.95
N SER A 498 -32.60 22.92 51.11
CA SER A 498 -31.66 22.92 49.99
C SER A 498 -31.55 21.53 49.37
N GLY A 499 -31.75 21.41 48.06
CA GLY A 499 -31.48 20.18 47.30
C GLY A 499 -32.71 19.34 46.90
N ILE A 500 -33.91 19.64 47.42
CA ILE A 500 -35.14 18.89 47.09
C ILE A 500 -35.36 18.81 45.57
N LEU A 501 -35.20 19.92 44.86
CA LEU A 501 -35.36 19.95 43.40
C LEU A 501 -34.36 19.04 42.69
N LYS A 502 -33.10 18.98 43.14
CA LYS A 502 -32.10 18.09 42.55
C LYS A 502 -32.42 16.63 42.79
N ILE A 503 -32.86 16.28 44.00
CA ILE A 503 -33.28 14.91 44.32
C ILE A 503 -34.52 14.53 43.49
N TYR A 504 -35.45 15.47 43.28
CA TYR A 504 -36.60 15.24 42.40
C TYR A 504 -36.20 15.08 40.93
N THR A 505 -35.26 15.89 40.43
CA THR A 505 -34.68 15.70 39.10
C THR A 505 -34.03 14.33 38.95
N LEU A 506 -33.25 13.90 39.94
CA LEU A 506 -32.63 12.57 39.96
C LEU A 506 -33.70 11.46 39.91
N PHE A 507 -34.74 11.55 40.75
CA PHE A 507 -35.88 10.63 40.72
C PHE A 507 -36.52 10.50 39.32
N LYS A 508 -36.67 11.61 38.58
CA LYS A 508 -37.23 11.60 37.22
C LYS A 508 -36.30 10.95 36.19
N GLN A 509 -34.98 11.04 36.41
CA GLN A 509 -33.95 10.59 35.46
C GLN A 509 -33.54 9.11 35.69
N SER A 510 -33.60 8.61 36.92
CA SER A 510 -33.17 7.26 37.32
C SER A 510 -34.13 6.14 36.89
N ASN A 511 -34.57 6.09 35.63
CA ASN A 511 -35.55 5.08 35.20
C ASN A 511 -34.99 3.64 35.16
N GLU A 512 -33.70 3.49 34.89
CA GLU A 512 -33.02 2.18 34.82
C GLU A 512 -32.36 1.80 36.16
N ASP A 513 -31.98 2.79 36.98
CA ASP A 513 -31.42 2.60 38.32
C ASP A 513 -32.53 2.65 39.38
N ILE A 514 -33.12 1.47 39.62
CA ILE A 514 -34.26 1.28 40.54
C ILE A 514 -33.88 1.71 41.97
N GLU A 515 -32.67 1.37 42.43
CA GLU A 515 -32.22 1.67 43.80
C GLU A 515 -32.12 3.18 44.01
N THR A 516 -31.40 3.88 43.12
CA THR A 516 -31.28 5.35 43.20
C THR A 516 -32.66 6.04 43.11
N LYS A 517 -33.57 5.52 42.27
CA LYS A 517 -34.93 6.05 42.16
C LYS A 517 -35.74 5.86 43.45
N ASN A 518 -35.66 4.68 44.05
CA ASN A 518 -36.33 4.33 45.30
C ASN A 518 -35.84 5.24 46.44
N ILE A 519 -34.51 5.32 46.63
CA ILE A 519 -33.91 6.14 47.69
C ILE A 519 -34.26 7.63 47.46
N SER A 520 -34.25 8.12 46.23
CA SER A 520 -34.62 9.52 45.93
C SER A 520 -36.05 9.85 46.36
N ALA A 521 -37.01 8.98 46.04
CA ALA A 521 -38.41 9.18 46.44
C ALA A 521 -38.58 9.12 47.97
N ILE A 522 -37.90 8.18 48.63
CA ILE A 522 -37.88 8.05 50.09
C ILE A 522 -37.30 9.31 50.73
N CYS A 523 -36.14 9.79 50.26
CA CYS A 523 -35.51 11.03 50.71
C CYS A 523 -36.48 12.23 50.62
N ILE A 524 -37.20 12.39 49.51
CA ILE A 524 -38.20 13.47 49.37
C ILE A 524 -39.30 13.34 50.43
N GLY A 525 -39.83 12.13 50.64
CA GLY A 525 -40.85 11.89 51.66
C GLY A 525 -40.35 12.24 53.08
N TYR A 526 -39.10 11.91 53.39
CA TYR A 526 -38.44 12.28 54.65
C TYR A 526 -38.24 13.79 54.77
N MET A 527 -37.82 14.48 53.71
CA MET A 527 -37.59 15.93 53.72
C MET A 527 -38.87 16.77 53.89
N TYR A 528 -40.02 16.23 53.48
CA TYR A 528 -41.33 16.85 53.67
C TYR A 528 -42.07 16.38 54.92
N LYS A 529 -41.36 15.80 55.90
CA LYS A 529 -41.94 15.46 57.20
C LYS A 529 -42.64 16.69 57.82
N CYS A 530 -43.93 16.54 58.11
CA CYS A 530 -44.81 17.60 58.63
C CYS A 530 -44.97 18.85 57.71
N ARG A 531 -44.50 18.82 56.46
CA ARG A 531 -44.54 19.96 55.53
C ARG A 531 -45.34 19.60 54.29
N GLU A 532 -46.04 20.58 53.71
CA GLU A 532 -46.76 20.36 52.46
C GLU A 532 -45.81 20.37 51.25
N ILE A 533 -46.01 19.46 50.30
CA ILE A 533 -45.40 19.55 48.96
C ILE A 533 -46.24 20.55 48.15
N ILE A 534 -45.72 21.75 47.92
CA ILE A 534 -46.50 22.80 47.23
C ILE A 534 -46.67 22.47 45.74
N ASP A 535 -45.61 21.95 45.09
CA ASP A 535 -45.65 21.52 43.70
C ASP A 535 -46.59 20.32 43.53
N GLN A 536 -47.70 20.53 42.82
CA GLN A 536 -48.73 19.50 42.67
C GLN A 536 -48.29 18.31 41.82
N ASN A 537 -47.36 18.50 40.88
CA ASN A 537 -46.84 17.41 40.06
C ASN A 537 -45.92 16.54 40.89
N MET A 538 -44.95 17.14 41.59
CA MET A 538 -44.06 16.45 42.52
C MET A 538 -44.86 15.71 43.59
N LYS A 539 -45.89 16.35 44.17
CA LYS A 539 -46.77 15.74 45.18
C LYS A 539 -47.40 14.46 44.63
N LYS A 540 -48.05 14.53 43.47
CA LYS A 540 -48.73 13.38 42.85
C LYS A 540 -47.76 12.26 42.49
N GLU A 541 -46.66 12.59 41.82
CA GLU A 541 -45.70 11.59 41.35
C GLU A 541 -44.99 10.86 42.50
N ILE A 542 -44.48 11.60 43.48
CA ILE A 542 -43.77 11.01 44.62
C ILE A 542 -44.72 10.17 45.49
N ILE A 543 -45.93 10.67 45.78
CA ILE A 543 -46.90 9.89 46.57
C ILE A 543 -47.34 8.64 45.81
N ALA A 544 -47.60 8.73 44.50
CA ALA A 544 -47.96 7.57 43.70
C ALA A 544 -46.84 6.51 43.67
N PHE A 545 -45.59 6.94 43.52
CA PHE A 545 -44.45 6.04 43.50
C PHE A 545 -44.18 5.41 44.88
N LEU A 546 -44.23 6.19 45.97
CA LEU A 546 -44.09 5.65 47.31
C LEU A 546 -45.20 4.64 47.63
N LYS A 547 -46.43 4.82 47.13
CA LYS A 547 -47.51 3.83 47.26
C LYS A 547 -47.17 2.50 46.59
N SER A 548 -46.52 2.49 45.43
CA SER A 548 -46.08 1.23 44.80
C SER A 548 -44.99 0.53 45.60
N LEU A 549 -44.09 1.29 46.23
CA LEU A 549 -42.98 0.73 47.04
C LEU A 549 -43.42 0.10 48.37
N VAL A 550 -44.63 0.39 48.84
CA VAL A 550 -45.19 -0.23 50.06
C VAL A 550 -45.36 -1.75 49.95
N TYR A 551 -45.34 -2.27 48.72
CA TYR A 551 -45.41 -3.70 48.39
C TYR A 551 -44.13 -4.22 47.73
N ASP A 552 -43.01 -3.50 47.86
CA ASP A 552 -41.72 -3.94 47.32
C ASP A 552 -41.27 -5.26 48.00
N ASN A 553 -40.51 -6.06 47.25
CA ASN A 553 -39.92 -7.32 47.72
C ASN A 553 -38.76 -7.07 48.69
N ASP A 554 -38.03 -5.96 48.51
CA ASP A 554 -36.98 -5.54 49.41
C ASP A 554 -37.60 -4.98 50.72
N GLN A 555 -37.33 -5.67 51.83
CA GLN A 555 -37.91 -5.34 53.13
C GLN A 555 -37.52 -3.94 53.60
N TRP A 556 -36.29 -3.50 53.28
CA TRP A 556 -35.82 -2.17 53.62
C TRP A 556 -36.61 -1.11 52.86
N THR A 557 -36.68 -1.22 51.53
CA THR A 557 -37.43 -0.30 50.65
C THR A 557 -38.90 -0.21 51.08
N GLN A 558 -39.52 -1.36 51.34
CA GLN A 558 -40.88 -1.45 51.83
C GLN A 558 -41.10 -0.66 53.12
N LYS A 559 -40.23 -0.87 54.12
CA LYS A 559 -40.29 -0.19 55.43
C LYS A 559 -40.10 1.31 55.28
N GLU A 560 -39.09 1.72 54.53
CA GLU A 560 -38.74 3.12 54.38
C GLU A 560 -39.78 3.90 53.55
N ALA A 561 -40.41 3.27 52.55
CA ALA A 561 -41.54 3.85 51.83
C ALA A 561 -42.76 4.08 52.73
N ARG A 562 -43.07 3.14 53.64
CA ARG A 562 -44.14 3.33 54.65
C ARG A 562 -43.82 4.50 55.58
N ASN A 563 -42.58 4.61 56.05
CA ASN A 563 -42.14 5.72 56.89
C ASN A 563 -42.25 7.07 56.15
N ALA A 564 -41.79 7.13 54.91
CA ALA A 564 -41.88 8.31 54.06
C ALA A 564 -43.34 8.78 53.88
N LEU A 565 -44.28 7.86 53.59
CA LEU A 565 -45.71 8.17 53.50
C LEU A 565 -46.30 8.63 54.84
N ARG A 566 -45.91 8.01 55.96
CA ARG A 566 -46.33 8.43 57.30
C ARG A 566 -45.87 9.86 57.60
N TYR A 567 -44.64 10.20 57.24
CA TYR A 567 -44.09 11.56 57.41
C TYR A 567 -44.77 12.60 56.54
N LEU A 568 -45.05 12.28 55.27
CA LEU A 568 -45.82 13.13 54.38
C LEU A 568 -47.24 13.34 54.92
N GLY A 569 -47.89 12.28 55.40
CA GLY A 569 -49.26 12.28 55.91
C GLY A 569 -49.48 13.06 57.20
N MET A 570 -48.41 13.49 57.89
CA MET A 570 -48.51 14.43 59.02
C MET A 570 -49.02 15.80 58.58
N ASN A 571 -48.89 16.16 57.29
CA ASN A 571 -49.48 17.35 56.71
C ASN A 571 -50.83 17.03 56.03
N ALA A 572 -51.85 17.86 56.26
CA ALA A 572 -53.20 17.63 55.75
C ALA A 572 -53.28 17.60 54.20
N GLY A 573 -52.57 18.49 53.51
CA GLY A 573 -52.60 18.58 52.04
C GLY A 573 -51.98 17.36 51.37
N ASN A 574 -50.89 16.81 51.94
CA ASN A 574 -50.30 15.56 51.47
C ASN A 574 -51.16 14.34 51.84
N ASN A 575 -51.72 14.32 53.05
CA ASN A 575 -52.56 13.22 53.53
C ASN A 575 -53.80 13.02 52.66
N THR A 576 -54.42 14.11 52.20
CA THR A 576 -55.54 14.04 51.25
C THR A 576 -55.13 13.33 49.96
N GLU A 577 -53.94 13.63 49.40
CA GLU A 577 -53.43 12.95 48.21
C GLU A 577 -53.10 11.47 48.48
N ILE A 578 -52.51 11.16 49.64
CA ILE A 578 -52.22 9.78 50.06
C ILE A 578 -53.50 8.95 50.13
N LYS A 579 -54.59 9.48 50.68
CA LYS A 579 -55.86 8.73 50.85
C LYS A 579 -56.68 8.58 49.58
N LYS A 580 -56.33 9.26 48.48
CA LYS A 580 -57.04 9.10 47.20
C LYS A 580 -57.03 7.64 46.74
N GLY A 581 -58.17 7.21 46.18
CA GLY A 581 -58.38 5.84 45.73
C GLY A 581 -58.55 4.83 46.87
N GLY A 582 -58.84 5.28 48.09
CA GLY A 582 -59.03 4.40 49.25
C GLY A 582 -57.74 3.80 49.82
N PHE A 583 -56.57 4.33 49.42
CA PHE A 583 -55.29 3.82 49.88
C PHE A 583 -55.08 4.10 51.38
N ALA A 584 -54.72 3.05 52.12
CA ALA A 584 -54.30 3.12 53.52
C ALA A 584 -52.88 2.57 53.63
N ILE A 585 -52.01 3.25 54.39
CA ILE A 585 -50.65 2.78 54.63
C ILE A 585 -50.73 1.52 55.50
N PRO A 586 -50.22 0.36 55.04
CA PRO A 586 -50.18 -0.86 55.83
C PRO A 586 -49.43 -0.65 57.15
N THR A 587 -49.94 -1.29 58.20
CA THR A 587 -49.34 -1.28 59.54
C THR A 587 -48.02 -2.00 59.57
#